data_AF-A0A4Y8UN12-F1
#
_entry.id   AF-A0A4Y8UN12-F1
#
_cell.length_a   1.000
_cell.length_b   1.000
_cell.length_c   1.000
_cell.angle_alpha   90.00
_cell.angle_beta   90.00
_cell.angle_gamma   90.00
#
_symmetry.space_group_name_H-M   'P 1'
#
loop_
_entity.id
_entity.type
_entity.pdbx_description
1 polymer ?
#
loop_
_entity_poly.entity_id
_entity_poly.type
_entity_poly.pdbx_seq_one_letter_code
_entity_poly.pdbx_strand_id
1 'polypeptide(L)' 'MSDRHLSEEDQARVDAVLHSGYNQTEKRPFRGWLLAAILAVIVIGLGVLARGIAVSQGYLGSFF' A
#
# COMPACT_ATOMS: atom_id res chain seq x y z
N MET A 1 -18.91 26.22 -0.78
CA MET A 1 -18.62 25.22 0.26
C MET A 1 -19.43 25.66 1.47
N SER A 2 -20.56 25.00 1.74
CA SER A 2 -21.42 25.39 2.87
C SER A 2 -20.74 24.92 4.16
N ASP A 3 -20.39 25.85 5.04
CA ASP A 3 -19.98 25.57 6.41
C ASP A 3 -21.18 24.96 7.17
N ARG A 4 -21.38 23.66 6.99
CA ARG A 4 -22.28 22.85 7.83
C ARG A 4 -21.54 22.55 9.13
N HIS A 5 -21.40 23.56 9.96
CA HIS A 5 -21.02 23.34 11.35
C HIS A 5 -22.19 22.63 12.03
N LEU A 6 -21.93 21.45 12.59
CA LEU A 6 -22.92 20.73 13.38
C LEU A 6 -23.28 21.57 14.61
N SER A 7 -24.50 21.39 15.13
CA SER A 7 -24.80 21.90 16.47
C SER A 7 -23.83 21.29 17.48
N GLU A 8 -23.56 21.97 18.60
CA GLU A 8 -22.66 21.45 19.63
C GLU A 8 -23.11 20.06 20.14
N GLU A 9 -24.42 19.83 20.22
CA GLU A 9 -24.99 18.54 20.58
C GLU A 9 -24.70 17.46 19.53
N ASP A 10 -24.90 17.77 18.24
CA ASP A 10 -24.64 16.83 17.16
C ASP A 10 -23.14 16.50 17.06
N GLN A 11 -22.28 17.50 17.26
CA GLN A 11 -20.84 17.29 17.30
C GLN A 11 -20.45 16.38 18.47
N ALA A 12 -21.03 16.59 19.66
CA ALA A 12 -20.78 15.73 20.83
C ALA A 12 -21.21 14.28 20.60
N ARG A 13 -22.32 14.04 19.90
CA ARG A 13 -22.77 12.69 19.52
C ARG A 13 -21.80 12.03 18.54
N VAL A 14 -21.31 12.77 17.55
CA VAL A 14 -20.29 12.29 16.58
C VAL A 14 -18.99 11.94 17.31
N ASP A 15 -18.53 12.83 18.18
CA ASP A 15 -17.29 12.63 18.93
C ASP A 15 -17.39 11.39 19.83
N ALA A 16 -18.52 11.19 20.52
CA ALA A 16 -18.77 9.99 21.32
C ALA A 16 -18.67 8.69 20.49
N VAL A 17 -19.16 8.70 19.25
CA VAL A 17 -19.11 7.54 18.35
C VAL A 17 -17.69 7.33 17.79
N LEU A 18 -16.99 8.39 17.40
CA LEU A 18 -15.63 8.30 16.87
C LEU A 18 -14.62 7.85 17.93
N HIS A 19 -14.80 8.28 19.17
CA HIS A 19 -13.96 7.88 20.31
C HIS A 19 -14.41 6.58 20.97
N SER A 20 -15.54 5.99 20.54
CA SER A 20 -15.92 4.65 20.99
C SER A 20 -14.83 3.65 20.58
N GLY A 21 -14.47 2.73 21.50
CA GLY A 21 -13.31 1.85 21.33
C GLY A 21 -13.32 0.95 20.08
N TYR A 22 -14.45 0.82 19.40
CA TYR A 22 -14.57 0.13 18.11
C TYR A 22 -14.01 0.94 16.93
N ASN A 23 -14.06 2.27 16.98
CA ASN A 23 -13.63 3.17 15.90
C ASN A 23 -12.22 3.75 16.12
N GLN A 24 -11.66 3.57 17.33
CA GLN A 24 -10.28 3.91 17.67
C GLN A 24 -9.34 2.81 17.15
N THR A 25 -9.10 2.77 15.84
CA THR A 25 -8.09 1.86 15.29
C THR A 25 -6.70 2.43 15.55
N GLU A 26 -5.86 1.72 16.29
CA GLU A 26 -4.44 2.09 16.46
C GLU A 26 -3.73 1.97 15.11
N LYS A 27 -3.62 3.09 14.39
CA LYS A 27 -3.00 3.13 13.06
C LYS A 27 -1.49 3.02 13.24
N ARG A 28 -0.95 1.82 13.01
CA ARG A 28 0.50 1.65 12.89
C ARG A 28 1.04 2.60 11.80
N PRO A 29 2.22 3.21 11.99
CA PRO A 29 2.79 4.10 10.99
C PRO A 29 2.95 3.35 9.67
N PHE A 30 2.52 3.97 8.57
CA PHE A 30 2.62 3.37 7.25
C PHE A 30 4.09 3.24 6.83
N ARG A 31 4.55 1.99 6.65
CA ARG A 31 5.94 1.67 6.30
C ARG A 31 6.13 1.63 4.78
N GLY A 32 5.92 2.74 4.09
CA GLY A 32 5.94 2.82 2.62
C GLY A 32 7.22 2.27 1.97
N TRP A 33 8.38 2.51 2.59
CA TRP A 33 9.66 1.99 2.12
C TRP A 33 9.77 0.47 2.17
N LEU A 34 9.16 -0.17 3.18
CA LEU A 34 9.13 -1.63 3.26
C LEU A 34 8.30 -2.21 2.10
N LEU A 35 7.15 -1.59 1.82
CA LEU A 35 6.30 -2.01 0.69
C LEU A 35 7.03 -1.86 -0.64
N ALA A 36 7.72 -0.73 -0.85
CA ALA A 36 8.51 -0.48 -2.04
C ALA A 36 9.67 -1.49 -2.19
N ALA A 37 10.36 -1.83 -1.10
CA ALA A 37 11.44 -2.81 -1.12
C ALA A 37 10.95 -4.21 -1.50
N ILE A 38 9.81 -4.64 -0.95
CA ILE A 38 9.19 -5.93 -1.29
C ILE A 38 8.81 -5.97 -2.77
N LEU A 39 8.18 -4.90 -3.27
CA LEU A 39 7.83 -4.79 -4.69
C LEU A 39 9.07 -4.86 -5.58
N ALA A 40 10.13 -4.13 -5.24
CA ALA A 40 11.39 -4.14 -5.98
C ALA A 40 11.99 -5.55 -6.05
N VAL A 41 12.01 -6.28 -4.93
CA VAL A 41 12.51 -7.67 -4.88
C VAL A 41 11.72 -8.58 -5.82
N ILE A 42 10.39 -8.46 -5.86
CA ILE A 42 9.54 -9.27 -6.75
C ILE A 42 9.85 -8.96 -8.21
N VAL A 43 9.88 -7.67 -8.60
CA VAL A 43 10.15 -7.25 -9.98
C VAL A 43 11.53 -7.70 -10.44
N ILE A 44 12.56 -7.49 -9.61
CA ILE A 44 13.92 -7.92 -9.89
C ILE A 44 13.99 -9.45 -10.00
N GLY A 45 13.37 -10.17 -9.07
CA GLY A 45 13.35 -11.63 -9.06
C GLY A 45 12.71 -12.21 -10.32
N LEU A 46 11.56 -11.67 -10.74
CA LEU A 46 10.92 -12.06 -11.99
C LEU A 46 11.79 -11.74 -13.21
N GLY A 47 12.46 -10.58 -13.22
CA GLY A 47 13.40 -10.21 -14.29
C GLY A 47 14.59 -11.17 -14.38
N VAL A 48 15.17 -11.56 -13.24
CA VAL A 48 16.25 -12.54 -13.17
C VAL A 48 15.80 -13.91 -13.65
N LEU A 49 14.62 -14.36 -13.22
CA LEU A 49 14.04 -15.64 -13.67
C LEU A 49 13.78 -15.65 -15.17
N ALA A 50 13.15 -14.59 -15.70
CA ALA A 50 12.89 -14.45 -17.13
C ALA A 50 14.19 -14.47 -17.94
N ARG A 51 15.22 -13.76 -17.49
CA ARG A 51 16.54 -13.77 -18.13
C ARG A 51 17.19 -15.15 -18.04
N GLY A 52 17.08 -15.85 -16.92
CA GLY A 52 17.60 -17.21 -16.74
C GLY A 52 16.99 -18.19 -17.75
N ILE A 53 15.66 -18.12 -17.94
CA ILE A 53 14.95 -18.91 -18.96
C ILE A 53 15.42 -18.53 -20.38
N ALA A 54 15.57 -17.22 -20.65
CA ALA A 54 16.01 -16.76 -21.96
C ALA A 54 17.44 -17.21 -22.31
N VAL A 55 18.33 -17.28 -21.32
CA VAL A 55 19.69 -17.82 -21.51
C VAL A 55 19.64 -19.33 -21.74
N SER A 56 18.88 -20.09 -20.93
CA SER A 56 18.87 -21.55 -21.01
C SER A 56 18.26 -22.09 -22.32
N GLN A 57 17.30 -21.36 -22.90
CA GLN A 57 16.68 -21.68 -24.18
C GLN A 57 17.44 -21.11 -25.39
N GLY A 58 18.58 -20.42 -25.17
CA GLY A 58 19.38 -19.83 -26.24
C GLY A 58 18.77 -18.58 -26.89
N TYR A 59 17.65 -18.05 -26.38
CA TYR A 59 16.97 -16.88 -26.93
C TYR A 59 17.86 -15.63 -26.91
N LEU A 60 18.75 -15.46 -25.94
CA LEU A 60 19.60 -14.26 -25.90
C LEU A 60 20.68 -14.21 -26.99
N GLY A 61 21.08 -15.36 -27.54
CA GLY A 61 22.04 -15.44 -28.65
C GLY A 61 21.39 -15.40 -30.04
N SER A 62 20.07 -15.64 -30.14
CA SER A 62 19.34 -15.67 -31.41
C SER A 62 18.72 -14.32 -31.81
N PHE A 63 18.87 -13.29 -30.98
CA PHE A 63 18.32 -11.94 -31.21
C PHE A 63 19.38 -10.88 -31.59
N PHE A 64 20.67 -11.23 -31.60
CA PHE A 64 21.80 -10.42 -32.11
C PHE A 64 22.48 -11.14 -33.27
#